data_AF-A0A3P7MAR1-F1
#
_entry.id   AF-A0A3P7MAR1-F1
#
_cell.length_a   1.000
_cell.length_b   1.000
_cell.length_c   1.000
_cell.angle_alpha   90.00
_cell.angle_beta   90.00
_cell.angle_gamma   90.00
#
_symmetry.space_group_name_H-M   'P 1'
#
loop_
_entity.id
_entity.type
_entity.pdbx_description
1 polymer ?
#
loop_
_entity_poly.entity_id
_entity_poly.type
_entity_poly.pdbx_seq_one_letter_code
_entity_poly.pdbx_strand_id
1 'polypeptide(L)'
;MFYRRLNINDSVVQKCLSCCETIHREGISDVGKSYVDRMTLIKWVFVCLLFKPAALKSDFIKMRQIVEYYFRDEWVLQLGLGLNVNLLDVWQPYRAASSAISSQVDVAKAKDMAAYHYNALSKLTIPQGKISPNDFDAHIRLISQYNSSLRWLILHTSKTTSKKAASYVQAIDIYPQFDAQSLVLFLRAANFEMEFFTAYRDALKNKESNIKKVTDATCSTIAEMAQLFSQDFGPLNKDKKTKLHDWFLLMKKTLEELELNDKKNAEFVSQVGEMLDLGGNLSVAQHLQKLESQLDTLSALYSVREEEEQRVQRYADPSYIWPILDDWTPRIQRRILESSNVHAIRALVFKLSISIAMLCEQLRNEERKT
;
A
#
# COMPACT_ATOMS: atom_id res chain seq x y z
N MET A 1 12.48 19.59 21.80
CA MET A 1 12.41 19.06 20.43
C MET A 1 13.82 18.64 20.01
N PHE A 2 14.07 17.32 19.91
CA PHE A 2 15.38 16.66 19.89
C PHE A 2 16.40 17.20 18.87
N TYR A 3 15.97 17.75 17.73
CA TYR A 3 16.86 18.13 16.63
C TYR A 3 17.60 19.47 16.78
N ARG A 4 17.19 20.36 17.71
CA ARG A 4 17.85 21.68 17.89
C ARG A 4 19.29 21.61 18.40
N ARG A 5 19.78 20.43 18.80
CA ARG A 5 21.13 20.23 19.32
C ARG A 5 22.16 19.86 18.26
N LEU A 6 21.73 19.56 17.03
CA LEU A 6 22.61 19.21 15.92
C LEU A 6 22.88 20.45 15.06
N ASN A 7 24.15 20.81 14.93
CA ASN A 7 24.58 21.96 14.12
C ASN A 7 24.89 21.48 12.70
N ILE A 8 23.86 21.36 11.87
CA ILE A 8 24.00 20.91 10.46
C ILE A 8 24.30 22.13 9.58
N ASN A 9 25.22 21.98 8.63
CA ASN A 9 25.57 23.04 7.68
C ASN A 9 24.34 23.44 6.82
N ASP A 10 24.06 24.74 6.76
CA ASP A 10 22.96 25.35 6.03
C ASP A 10 22.93 24.98 4.54
N SER A 11 24.10 24.76 3.93
CA SER A 11 24.23 24.33 2.54
C SER A 11 23.75 22.90 2.32
N VAL A 12 23.95 22.01 3.31
CA VAL A 12 23.49 20.62 3.26
C VAL A 12 21.96 20.58 3.34
N VAL A 13 21.38 21.32 4.28
CA VAL A 13 19.93 21.42 4.43
C VAL A 13 19.28 22.00 3.17
N GLN A 14 19.91 23.00 2.55
CA GLN A 14 19.41 23.59 1.31
C GLN A 14 19.45 22.58 0.15
N LYS A 15 20.53 21.80 0.01
CA LYS A 15 20.60 20.71 -0.97
C LYS A 15 19.53 19.65 -0.74
N CYS A 16 19.28 19.25 0.51
CA CYS A 16 18.22 18.29 0.84
C CYS A 16 16.84 18.82 0.45
N LEU A 17 16.53 20.08 0.74
CA LEU A 17 15.25 20.69 0.32
C LEU A 17 15.11 20.76 -1.20
N SER A 18 16.16 21.15 -1.92
CA SER A 18 16.14 21.15 -3.39
C SER A 18 15.96 19.75 -3.97
N CYS A 19 16.61 18.74 -3.39
CA CYS A 19 16.39 17.35 -3.77
C CYS A 19 14.95 16.90 -3.52
N CYS A 20 14.35 17.31 -2.40
CA CYS A 20 12.93 17.03 -2.13
C CYS A 20 12.01 17.67 -3.17
N GLU A 21 12.31 18.90 -3.60
CA GLU A 21 11.57 19.59 -4.65
C GLU A 21 11.72 18.94 -6.03
N THR A 22 12.90 18.40 -6.35
CA THR A 22 13.11 17.60 -7.56
C THR A 22 12.30 16.30 -7.50
N ILE A 23 12.36 15.57 -6.38
CA ILE A 23 11.57 14.33 -6.17
C ILE A 23 10.08 14.62 -6.29
N HIS A 24 9.60 15.74 -5.75
CA HIS A 24 8.20 16.12 -5.86
C HIS A 24 7.76 16.37 -7.32
N ARG A 25 8.62 17.02 -8.12
CA ARG A 25 8.33 17.39 -9.51
C ARG A 25 8.48 16.21 -10.48
N GLU A 26 9.51 15.40 -10.29
CA GLU A 26 9.95 14.39 -11.26
C GLU A 26 9.59 12.97 -10.82
N GLY A 27 9.17 12.77 -9.57
CA GLY A 27 8.82 11.47 -9.00
C GLY A 27 10.03 10.55 -8.75
N ILE A 28 11.25 11.02 -8.97
CA ILE A 28 12.50 10.25 -8.90
C ILE A 28 13.53 11.04 -8.09
N SER A 29 14.37 10.34 -7.30
CA SER A 29 15.49 10.97 -6.58
C SER A 29 16.75 11.01 -7.44
N ASP A 30 17.48 12.13 -7.41
CA ASP A 30 18.84 12.29 -7.98
C ASP A 30 19.86 11.27 -7.40
N VAL A 31 19.48 10.49 -6.38
CA VAL A 31 20.28 9.42 -5.77
C VAL A 31 20.05 8.06 -6.47
N GLY A 32 19.26 8.03 -7.53
CA GLY A 32 19.39 7.04 -8.60
C GLY A 32 18.88 5.61 -8.37
N LYS A 33 18.38 5.18 -7.19
CA LYS A 33 17.93 3.77 -7.03
C LYS A 33 16.74 3.46 -6.10
N SER A 34 16.06 4.43 -5.50
CA SER A 34 14.90 4.13 -4.64
C SER A 34 13.72 5.06 -4.85
N TYR A 35 12.56 4.49 -5.14
CA TYR A 35 11.27 5.19 -5.05
C TYR A 35 11.10 5.73 -3.62
N VAL A 36 11.01 7.05 -3.48
CA VAL A 36 10.71 7.72 -2.22
C VAL A 36 9.22 7.99 -2.21
N ASP A 37 8.49 7.32 -1.32
CA ASP A 37 7.05 7.56 -1.20
C ASP A 37 6.78 8.98 -0.67
N ARG A 38 5.60 9.51 -1.01
CA ARG A 38 5.18 10.88 -0.64
C ARG A 38 5.27 11.12 0.86
N MET A 39 4.94 10.15 1.70
CA MET A 39 4.92 10.32 3.15
C MET A 39 6.35 10.45 3.70
N THR A 40 7.30 9.65 3.18
CA THR A 40 8.72 9.79 3.49
C THR A 40 9.26 11.17 3.08
N LEU A 41 8.88 11.65 1.88
CA LEU A 41 9.27 12.98 1.40
C LEU A 41 8.77 14.11 2.33
N ILE A 42 7.50 14.04 2.75
CA ILE A 42 6.89 15.02 3.68
C ILE A 42 7.67 15.05 5.01
N LYS A 43 8.04 13.87 5.55
CA LYS A 43 8.84 13.77 6.78
C LYS A 43 10.21 14.43 6.62
N TRP A 44 10.89 14.20 5.49
CA TRP A 44 12.21 14.81 5.22
C TRP A 44 12.13 16.33 5.12
N VAL A 45 11.14 16.87 4.41
CA VAL A 45 10.92 18.31 4.31
C VAL A 45 10.68 18.90 5.70
N PHE A 46 9.83 18.26 6.52
CA PHE A 46 9.59 18.71 7.90
C PHE A 46 10.88 18.76 8.72
N VAL A 47 11.69 17.70 8.68
CA VAL A 47 12.96 17.64 9.41
C VAL A 47 13.94 18.71 8.92
N CYS A 48 14.06 18.91 7.60
CA CYS A 48 14.92 19.95 7.03
C CYS A 48 14.51 21.36 7.50
N LEU A 49 13.20 21.64 7.59
CA LEU A 49 12.71 22.92 8.08
C LEU A 49 13.08 23.20 9.54
N LEU A 50 13.23 22.17 10.38
CA LEU A 50 13.68 22.36 11.78
C LEU A 50 15.08 22.98 11.87
N PHE A 51 15.91 22.79 10.84
CA PHE A 51 17.24 23.38 10.72
C PHE A 51 17.25 24.74 10.00
N LYS A 52 16.10 25.23 9.52
CA LYS A 52 15.94 26.53 8.85
C LYS A 52 14.97 27.44 9.61
N PRO A 53 15.27 27.83 10.87
CA PRO A 53 14.36 28.64 11.69
C PRO A 53 14.08 30.02 11.09
N ALA A 54 14.99 30.58 10.30
CA ALA A 54 14.76 31.85 9.59
C ALA A 54 13.61 31.71 8.58
N ALA A 55 13.58 30.62 7.79
CA ALA A 55 12.51 30.37 6.83
C ALA A 55 11.16 30.23 7.54
N LEU A 56 11.11 29.43 8.62
CA LEU A 56 9.89 29.25 9.42
C LEU A 56 9.37 30.57 10.02
N LYS A 57 10.26 31.47 10.44
CA LYS A 57 9.90 32.73 11.12
C LYS A 57 9.47 33.82 10.14
N SER A 58 10.20 34.04 9.05
CA SER A 58 10.09 35.26 8.24
C SER A 58 9.90 35.05 6.74
N ASP A 59 10.09 33.85 6.19
CA ASP A 59 9.96 33.61 4.75
C ASP A 59 8.53 33.15 4.39
N PHE A 60 7.62 34.12 4.29
CA PHE A 60 6.20 33.86 4.03
C PHE A 60 5.93 33.22 2.66
N ILE A 61 6.70 33.59 1.63
CA ILE A 61 6.50 33.09 0.27
C ILE A 61 6.93 31.62 0.20
N LYS A 62 8.13 31.31 0.67
CA LYS A 62 8.65 29.94 0.67
C LYS A 62 7.82 29.03 1.56
N MET A 63 7.45 29.49 2.76
CA MET A 63 6.61 28.66 3.65
C MET A 63 5.23 28.39 3.05
N ARG A 64 4.62 29.35 2.36
CA ARG A 64 3.33 29.12 1.67
C ARG A 64 3.46 28.03 0.60
N GLN A 65 4.49 28.11 -0.25
CA GLN A 65 4.75 27.10 -1.28
C GLN A 65 4.99 25.71 -0.68
N ILE A 66 5.84 25.62 0.35
CA ILE A 66 6.15 24.35 1.01
C ILE A 66 4.89 23.74 1.64
N VAL A 67 4.07 24.54 2.33
CA VAL A 67 2.82 24.05 2.90
C VAL A 67 1.88 23.56 1.81
N GLU A 68 1.73 24.32 0.74
CA GLU A 68 0.84 23.99 -0.36
C GLU A 68 1.21 22.64 -1.02
N TYR A 69 2.51 22.38 -1.24
CA TYR A 69 2.98 21.16 -1.88
C TYR A 69 2.99 19.94 -0.95
N TYR A 70 3.38 20.11 0.33
CA TYR A 70 3.69 18.97 1.19
C TYR A 70 2.71 18.76 2.35
N PHE A 71 2.17 19.82 2.94
CA PHE A 71 1.47 19.74 4.23
C PHE A 71 -0.03 20.06 4.15
N ARG A 72 -0.51 20.47 2.98
CA ARG A 72 -1.89 20.92 2.75
C ARG A 72 -2.94 19.87 3.11
N ASP A 73 -2.65 18.58 2.91
CA ASP A 73 -3.57 17.47 3.23
C ASP A 73 -3.07 16.60 4.40
N GLU A 74 -1.85 16.85 4.88
CA GLU A 74 -1.11 16.04 5.86
C GLU A 74 -0.46 16.95 6.91
N TRP A 75 -1.28 17.65 7.70
CA TRP A 75 -0.78 18.59 8.73
C TRP A 75 -0.52 17.94 10.08
N VAL A 76 -0.84 16.65 10.24
CA VAL A 76 -0.42 15.83 11.37
C VAL A 76 0.50 14.72 10.88
N LEU A 77 1.78 14.83 11.22
CA LEU A 77 2.84 13.95 10.73
C LEU A 77 3.14 12.83 11.72
N GLN A 78 3.40 11.62 11.23
CA GLN A 78 3.94 10.51 12.02
C GLN A 78 5.41 10.31 11.68
N LEU A 79 6.31 10.65 12.60
CA LEU A 79 7.76 10.56 12.40
C LEU A 79 8.33 9.18 12.74
N GLY A 80 7.54 8.31 13.38
CA GLY A 80 7.91 6.93 13.76
C GLY A 80 7.64 6.66 15.24
N LEU A 81 7.32 5.40 15.58
CA LEU A 81 7.11 4.93 16.97
C LEU A 81 6.26 5.85 17.85
N GLY A 82 5.12 6.33 17.34
CA GLY A 82 4.22 7.22 18.08
C GLY A 82 4.67 8.67 18.23
N LEU A 83 5.78 9.08 17.61
CA LEU A 83 6.11 10.49 17.49
C LEU A 83 5.21 11.16 16.44
N ASN A 84 4.02 11.57 16.87
CA ASN A 84 3.06 12.32 16.06
C ASN A 84 3.24 13.83 16.30
N VAL A 85 3.31 14.60 15.21
CA VAL A 85 3.54 16.05 15.24
C VAL A 85 2.41 16.76 14.51
N ASN A 86 1.60 17.50 15.26
CA ASN A 86 0.61 18.41 14.67
C ASN A 86 1.27 19.74 14.31
N LEU A 87 1.27 20.11 13.03
CA LEU A 87 1.89 21.34 12.55
C LEU A 87 1.16 22.60 13.06
N LEU A 88 -0.15 22.52 13.31
CA LEU A 88 -0.91 23.63 13.90
C LEU A 88 -0.43 23.98 15.31
N ASP A 89 0.06 22.98 16.06
CA ASP A 89 0.65 23.16 17.37
C ASP A 89 2.12 23.61 17.25
N VAL A 90 2.90 22.86 16.48
CA VAL A 90 4.36 22.99 16.50
C VAL A 90 4.87 24.26 15.81
N TRP A 91 4.10 24.78 14.84
CA TRP A 91 4.46 25.99 14.12
C TRP A 91 3.87 27.27 14.69
N GLN A 92 3.07 27.20 15.76
CA GLN A 92 2.51 28.38 16.42
C GLN A 92 3.56 29.49 16.73
N PRO A 93 4.80 29.18 17.18
CA PRO A 93 5.81 30.20 17.46
C PRO A 93 6.45 30.83 16.21
N TYR A 94 6.19 30.29 15.02
CA TYR A 94 6.85 30.67 13.77
C TYR A 94 5.87 31.40 12.85
N ARG A 95 5.99 32.73 12.75
CA ARG A 95 4.97 33.56 12.09
C ARG A 95 4.71 33.18 10.63
N ALA A 96 5.76 33.01 9.81
CA ALA A 96 5.61 32.62 8.41
C ALA A 96 4.99 31.23 8.25
N ALA A 97 5.46 30.23 9.01
CA ALA A 97 4.93 28.87 8.97
C ALA A 97 3.48 28.78 9.49
N SER A 98 3.17 29.45 10.60
CA SER A 98 1.82 29.50 11.16
C SER A 98 0.84 30.17 10.20
N SER A 99 1.25 31.28 9.56
CA SER A 99 0.44 31.95 8.54
C SER A 99 0.21 31.05 7.33
N ALA A 100 1.25 30.35 6.86
CA ALA A 100 1.17 29.45 5.71
C ALA A 100 0.20 28.29 5.96
N ILE A 101 0.34 27.56 7.07
CA ILE A 101 -0.53 26.41 7.38
C ILE A 101 -1.99 26.85 7.54
N SER A 102 -2.23 27.99 8.21
CA SER A 102 -3.58 28.52 8.41
C SER A 102 -4.26 28.99 7.14
N SER A 103 -3.49 29.33 6.11
CA SER A 103 -4.03 29.76 4.82
C SER A 103 -4.39 28.59 3.89
N GLN A 104 -3.82 27.41 4.14
CA GLN A 104 -3.96 26.23 3.28
C GLN A 104 -4.82 25.14 3.90
N VAL A 105 -4.90 25.12 5.23
CA VAL A 105 -5.72 24.21 6.02
C VAL A 105 -6.65 25.05 6.86
N ASP A 106 -7.94 24.94 6.60
CA ASP A 106 -8.99 25.54 7.41
C ASP A 106 -9.91 24.45 7.97
N VAL A 107 -10.86 24.89 8.78
CA VAL A 107 -11.82 24.01 9.45
C VAL A 107 -12.73 23.30 8.45
N ALA A 108 -13.15 23.97 7.38
CA ALA A 108 -14.00 23.38 6.35
C ALA A 108 -13.28 22.24 5.63
N LYS A 109 -12.04 22.48 5.23
CA LYS A 109 -11.17 21.47 4.63
C LYS A 109 -10.94 20.28 5.56
N ALA A 110 -10.68 20.52 6.85
CA ALA A 110 -10.50 19.43 7.81
C ALA A 110 -11.74 18.54 7.90
N LYS A 111 -12.94 19.15 7.90
CA LYS A 111 -14.22 18.44 7.88
C LYS A 111 -14.42 17.66 6.57
N ASP A 112 -14.15 18.27 5.42
CA ASP A 112 -14.30 17.62 4.11
C ASP A 112 -13.36 16.41 3.95
N MET A 113 -12.10 16.56 4.35
CA MET A 113 -11.13 15.46 4.33
C MET A 113 -11.52 14.32 5.27
N ALA A 114 -12.01 14.66 6.47
CA ALA A 114 -12.50 13.65 7.40
C ALA A 114 -13.69 12.88 6.81
N ALA A 115 -14.66 13.59 6.24
CA ALA A 115 -15.80 12.98 5.55
C ALA A 115 -15.35 12.11 4.38
N TYR A 116 -14.37 12.55 3.58
CA TYR A 116 -13.79 11.77 2.49
C TYR A 116 -13.22 10.43 2.99
N HIS A 117 -12.34 10.46 3.99
CA HIS A 117 -11.72 9.24 4.52
C HIS A 117 -12.71 8.31 5.20
N TYR A 118 -13.69 8.87 5.94
CA TYR A 118 -14.72 8.05 6.57
C TYR A 118 -15.64 7.39 5.55
N ASN A 119 -16.03 8.12 4.50
CA ASN A 119 -16.83 7.57 3.39
C ASN A 119 -16.04 6.54 2.58
N ALA A 120 -14.74 6.69 2.44
CA ALA A 120 -13.89 5.65 1.86
C ALA A 120 -13.97 4.38 2.72
N LEU A 121 -13.72 4.48 4.03
CA LEU A 121 -13.78 3.33 4.94
C LEU A 121 -15.14 2.63 4.96
N SER A 122 -16.25 3.37 4.88
CA SER A 122 -17.60 2.81 4.93
C SER A 122 -18.00 2.07 3.65
N LYS A 123 -17.44 2.45 2.50
CA LYS A 123 -17.71 1.83 1.20
C LYS A 123 -16.85 0.61 0.93
N LEU A 124 -15.70 0.50 1.58
CA LEU A 124 -14.80 -0.62 1.35
C LEU A 124 -15.36 -1.88 2.01
N THR A 125 -15.34 -2.99 1.27
CA THR A 125 -15.72 -4.32 1.75
C THR A 125 -14.48 -5.20 1.82
N ILE A 126 -14.21 -5.75 3.00
CA ILE A 126 -13.13 -6.72 3.20
C ILE A 126 -13.61 -8.08 2.65
N PRO A 127 -12.92 -8.64 1.64
CA PRO A 127 -13.23 -9.97 1.10
C PRO A 127 -13.23 -11.03 2.19
N GLN A 128 -14.12 -12.00 2.07
CA GLN A 128 -14.20 -13.15 2.96
C GLN A 128 -13.80 -14.40 2.16
N GLY A 129 -13.04 -15.29 2.79
CA GLY A 129 -12.64 -16.57 2.19
C GLY A 129 -11.15 -16.68 1.94
N LYS A 130 -10.77 -17.72 1.18
CA LYS A 130 -9.37 -18.02 0.91
C LYS A 130 -8.81 -17.03 -0.10
N ILE A 131 -7.70 -16.38 0.26
CA ILE A 131 -6.98 -15.47 -0.62
C ILE A 131 -6.19 -16.28 -1.67
N SER A 132 -6.47 -16.01 -2.94
CA SER A 132 -5.75 -16.59 -4.09
C SER A 132 -4.66 -15.62 -4.59
N PRO A 133 -3.57 -16.11 -5.23
CA PRO A 133 -2.59 -15.25 -5.88
C PRO A 133 -3.19 -14.25 -6.87
N ASN A 134 -4.26 -14.63 -7.58
CA ASN A 134 -4.92 -13.80 -8.60
C ASN A 134 -5.53 -12.53 -7.99
N ASP A 135 -5.87 -12.59 -6.69
CA ASP A 135 -6.48 -11.46 -6.01
C ASP A 135 -5.43 -10.55 -5.35
N PHE A 136 -4.15 -10.89 -5.38
CA PHE A 136 -3.12 -10.15 -4.63
C PHE A 136 -3.10 -8.68 -4.98
N ASP A 137 -3.10 -8.31 -6.26
CA ASP A 137 -3.06 -6.90 -6.66
C ASP A 137 -4.29 -6.11 -6.18
N ALA A 138 -5.47 -6.73 -6.23
CA ALA A 138 -6.70 -6.12 -5.72
C ALA A 138 -6.63 -5.92 -4.21
N HIS A 139 -6.15 -6.94 -3.49
CA HIS A 139 -5.96 -6.88 -2.04
C HIS A 139 -4.89 -5.86 -1.62
N ILE A 140 -3.79 -5.71 -2.37
CA ILE A 140 -2.77 -4.70 -2.12
C ILE A 140 -3.35 -3.28 -2.21
N ARG A 141 -4.14 -3.01 -3.25
CA ARG A 141 -4.85 -1.72 -3.39
C ARG A 141 -5.82 -1.50 -2.24
N LEU A 142 -6.52 -2.54 -1.80
CA LEU A 142 -7.45 -2.49 -0.68
C LEU A 142 -6.73 -2.15 0.65
N ILE A 143 -5.63 -2.86 0.96
CA ILE A 143 -4.79 -2.60 2.14
C ILE A 143 -4.31 -1.15 2.15
N SER A 144 -3.83 -0.66 1.00
CA SER A 144 -3.38 0.73 0.87
C SER A 144 -4.50 1.75 1.17
N GLN A 145 -5.71 1.53 0.64
CA GLN A 145 -6.83 2.46 0.80
C GLN A 145 -7.36 2.50 2.25
N TYR A 146 -7.54 1.33 2.87
CA TYR A 146 -7.98 1.24 4.26
C TYR A 146 -6.99 1.90 5.22
N ASN A 147 -5.71 1.55 5.11
CA ASN A 147 -4.71 2.08 6.04
C ASN A 147 -4.46 3.57 5.84
N SER A 148 -4.48 4.07 4.60
CA SER A 148 -4.39 5.51 4.35
C SER A 148 -5.53 6.27 5.06
N SER A 149 -6.77 5.78 4.97
CA SER A 149 -7.92 6.45 5.58
C SER A 149 -7.98 6.30 7.09
N LEU A 150 -7.64 5.12 7.63
CA LEU A 150 -7.52 4.90 9.07
C LEU A 150 -6.44 5.78 9.69
N ARG A 151 -5.25 5.81 9.07
CA ARG A 151 -4.13 6.66 9.49
C ARG A 151 -4.53 8.11 9.55
N TRP A 152 -5.13 8.62 8.46
CA TRP A 152 -5.50 10.02 8.37
C TRP A 152 -6.49 10.40 9.47
N LEU A 153 -7.58 9.63 9.63
CA LEU A 153 -8.61 9.90 10.64
C LEU A 153 -8.04 9.85 12.05
N ILE A 154 -7.24 8.82 12.38
CA ILE A 154 -6.66 8.67 13.72
C ILE A 154 -5.72 9.82 14.04
N LEU A 155 -4.80 10.18 13.13
CA LEU A 155 -3.86 11.28 13.35
C LEU A 155 -4.56 12.62 13.49
N HIS A 156 -5.50 12.93 12.60
CA HIS A 156 -6.13 14.25 12.52
C HIS A 156 -7.27 14.47 13.52
N THR A 157 -7.66 13.42 14.25
CA THR A 157 -8.63 13.51 15.37
C THR A 157 -8.01 13.23 16.74
N SER A 158 -6.69 13.03 16.80
CA SER A 158 -5.96 12.82 18.04
C SER A 158 -6.00 14.05 18.96
N LYS A 159 -5.75 13.83 20.26
CA LYS A 159 -5.60 14.90 21.26
C LYS A 159 -4.55 15.92 20.80
N THR A 160 -4.85 17.21 20.96
CA THR A 160 -3.99 18.32 20.53
C THR A 160 -3.58 19.19 21.70
N THR A 161 -2.54 20.01 21.54
CA THR A 161 -2.00 20.84 22.62
C THR A 161 -2.46 22.29 22.57
N SER A 162 -2.69 22.84 21.37
CA SER A 162 -3.16 24.23 21.22
C SER A 162 -4.68 24.32 21.09
N LYS A 163 -5.26 25.43 21.55
CA LYS A 163 -6.68 25.75 21.35
C LYS A 163 -7.08 25.76 19.88
N LYS A 164 -6.15 26.19 19.01
CA LYS A 164 -6.37 26.24 17.57
C LYS A 164 -6.48 24.85 16.97
N ALA A 165 -5.53 23.95 17.25
CA ALA A 165 -5.63 22.58 16.76
C ALA A 165 -6.87 21.87 17.32
N ALA A 166 -7.22 22.13 18.59
CA ALA A 166 -8.44 21.60 19.20
C ALA A 166 -9.71 22.03 18.46
N SER A 167 -9.79 23.27 17.97
CA SER A 167 -10.97 23.74 17.22
C SER A 167 -11.15 23.01 15.88
N TYR A 168 -10.06 22.52 15.27
CA TYR A 168 -10.13 21.75 14.03
C TYR A 168 -10.70 20.36 14.32
N VAL A 169 -10.20 19.70 15.38
CA VAL A 169 -10.72 18.39 15.80
C VAL A 169 -12.19 18.49 16.19
N GLN A 170 -12.59 19.53 16.92
CA GLN A 170 -13.98 19.75 17.35
C GLN A 170 -14.96 19.97 16.19
N ALA A 171 -14.50 20.49 15.07
CA ALA A 171 -15.33 20.73 13.89
C ALA A 171 -15.48 19.50 12.98
N ILE A 172 -14.78 18.41 13.27
CA ILE A 172 -14.92 17.15 12.57
C ILE A 172 -16.16 16.43 13.13
N ASP A 173 -17.33 16.75 12.58
CA ASP A 173 -18.63 16.25 13.06
C ASP A 173 -18.76 14.72 13.02
N ILE A 174 -17.98 14.05 12.17
CA ILE A 174 -17.97 12.59 12.01
C ILE A 174 -17.14 11.87 13.09
N TYR A 175 -16.39 12.62 13.91
CA TYR A 175 -15.46 12.03 14.87
C TYR A 175 -16.15 11.11 15.89
N PRO A 176 -17.31 11.44 16.48
CA PRO A 176 -17.98 10.55 17.43
C PRO A 176 -18.38 9.20 16.80
N GLN A 177 -18.87 9.21 15.55
CA GLN A 177 -19.26 8.00 14.83
C GLN A 177 -18.03 7.16 14.47
N PHE A 178 -16.96 7.83 14.03
CA PHE A 178 -15.69 7.17 13.76
C PHE A 178 -15.07 6.58 15.03
N ASP A 179 -14.96 7.35 16.13
CA ASP A 179 -14.35 6.90 17.37
C ASP A 179 -15.06 5.66 17.92
N ALA A 180 -16.40 5.62 17.87
CA ALA A 180 -17.19 4.47 18.29
C ALA A 180 -16.80 3.17 17.55
N GLN A 181 -16.42 3.27 16.27
CA GLN A 181 -16.11 2.12 15.41
C GLN A 181 -14.61 1.93 15.12
N SER A 182 -13.77 2.89 15.49
CA SER A 182 -12.35 2.98 15.09
C SER A 182 -11.57 1.70 15.41
N LEU A 183 -11.69 1.19 16.63
CA LEU A 183 -11.05 -0.06 17.05
C LEU A 183 -11.58 -1.27 16.26
N VAL A 184 -12.88 -1.32 15.96
CA VAL A 184 -13.48 -2.42 15.20
C VAL A 184 -12.96 -2.42 13.77
N LEU A 185 -12.93 -1.25 13.11
CA LEU A 185 -12.40 -1.08 11.76
C LEU A 185 -10.90 -1.43 11.71
N PHE A 186 -10.13 -0.96 12.70
CA PHE A 186 -8.71 -1.27 12.81
C PHE A 186 -8.45 -2.78 12.93
N LEU A 187 -9.18 -3.46 13.80
CA LEU A 187 -9.04 -4.91 14.01
C LEU A 187 -9.51 -5.73 12.79
N ARG A 188 -10.55 -5.27 12.08
CA ARG A 188 -10.97 -5.88 10.81
C ARG A 188 -9.88 -5.77 9.74
N ALA A 189 -9.28 -4.59 9.59
CA ALA A 189 -8.15 -4.38 8.68
C ALA A 189 -6.95 -5.25 9.08
N ALA A 190 -6.61 -5.29 10.36
CA ALA A 190 -5.52 -6.10 10.89
C ALA A 190 -5.69 -7.60 10.61
N ASN A 191 -6.92 -8.12 10.75
CA ASN A 191 -7.18 -9.54 10.49
C ASN A 191 -7.01 -9.89 9.02
N PHE A 192 -7.55 -9.05 8.14
CA PHE A 192 -7.41 -9.22 6.70
C PHE A 192 -5.94 -9.11 6.24
N GLU A 193 -5.19 -8.14 6.76
CA GLU A 193 -3.75 -8.01 6.49
C GLU A 193 -2.99 -9.26 6.93
N MET A 194 -3.27 -9.80 8.11
CA MET A 194 -2.64 -11.02 8.60
C MET A 194 -2.92 -12.22 7.68
N GLU A 195 -4.17 -12.40 7.23
CA GLU A 195 -4.55 -13.45 6.28
C GLU A 195 -3.85 -13.25 4.93
N PHE A 196 -3.82 -12.01 4.43
CA PHE A 196 -3.13 -11.65 3.19
C PHE A 196 -1.64 -11.97 3.26
N PHE A 197 -0.93 -11.50 4.28
CA PHE A 197 0.51 -11.73 4.42
C PHE A 197 0.83 -13.21 4.61
N THR A 198 -0.05 -13.97 5.25
CA THR A 198 0.11 -15.43 5.36
C THR A 198 0.04 -16.06 3.97
N ALA A 199 -1.01 -15.76 3.19
CA ALA A 199 -1.17 -16.28 1.84
C ALA A 199 -0.05 -15.84 0.89
N TYR A 200 0.39 -14.58 0.98
CA TYR A 200 1.45 -14.02 0.15
C TYR A 200 2.82 -14.68 0.44
N ARG A 201 3.16 -14.87 1.73
CA ARG A 201 4.39 -15.56 2.14
C ARG A 201 4.37 -17.04 1.77
N ASP A 202 3.23 -17.70 1.89
CA ASP A 202 3.07 -19.08 1.43
C ASP A 202 3.25 -19.20 -0.08
N ALA A 203 2.77 -18.22 -0.86
CA ALA A 203 2.98 -18.14 -2.29
C ALA A 203 4.46 -17.89 -2.65
N LEU A 204 5.16 -17.01 -1.92
CA LEU A 204 6.60 -16.80 -2.07
C LEU A 204 7.40 -18.08 -1.79
N LYS A 205 7.15 -18.71 -0.62
CA LYS A 205 7.88 -19.90 -0.18
C LYS A 205 7.70 -21.09 -1.11
N ASN A 206 6.50 -21.26 -1.68
CA ASN A 206 6.17 -22.37 -2.56
C ASN A 206 6.16 -21.99 -4.04
N LYS A 207 6.73 -20.82 -4.42
CA LYS A 207 6.62 -20.23 -5.76
C LYS A 207 7.03 -21.21 -6.86
N GLU A 208 8.22 -21.78 -6.75
CA GLU A 208 8.75 -22.72 -7.76
C GLU A 208 7.87 -23.97 -7.91
N SER A 209 7.47 -24.60 -6.79
CA SER A 209 6.61 -25.79 -6.85
C SER A 209 5.23 -25.47 -7.41
N ASN A 210 4.67 -24.30 -7.10
CA ASN A 210 3.35 -23.89 -7.58
C ASN A 210 3.39 -23.54 -9.07
N ILE A 211 4.41 -22.79 -9.51
CA ILE A 211 4.63 -22.49 -10.94
C ILE A 211 4.74 -23.79 -11.71
N LYS A 212 5.60 -24.73 -11.30
CA LYS A 212 5.76 -26.01 -11.99
C LYS A 212 4.43 -26.77 -12.09
N LYS A 213 3.70 -26.91 -10.98
CA LYS A 213 2.39 -27.59 -10.98
C LYS A 213 1.37 -26.94 -11.91
N VAL A 214 1.28 -25.61 -11.89
CA VAL A 214 0.35 -24.87 -12.76
C VAL A 214 0.81 -24.96 -14.22
N THR A 215 2.10 -24.84 -14.52
CA THR A 215 2.67 -25.02 -15.86
C THR A 215 2.37 -26.42 -16.40
N ASP A 216 2.60 -27.48 -15.62
CA ASP A 216 2.31 -28.87 -16.03
C ASP A 216 0.81 -29.07 -16.34
N ALA A 217 -0.06 -28.51 -15.50
CA ALA A 217 -1.51 -28.56 -15.70
C ALA A 217 -1.98 -27.74 -16.91
N THR A 218 -1.35 -26.60 -17.14
CA THR A 218 -1.59 -25.72 -18.30
C THR A 218 -1.14 -26.41 -19.57
N CYS A 219 0.06 -26.98 -19.60
CA CYS A 219 0.59 -27.73 -20.73
C CYS A 219 -0.24 -28.97 -21.07
N SER A 220 -0.79 -29.65 -20.06
CA SER A 220 -1.74 -30.74 -20.26
C SER A 220 -3.04 -30.27 -20.91
N THR A 221 -3.60 -29.15 -20.44
CA THR A 221 -4.82 -28.55 -21.02
C THR A 221 -4.58 -28.05 -22.45
N ILE A 222 -3.42 -27.45 -22.73
CA ILE A 222 -3.00 -27.06 -24.09
C ILE A 222 -2.86 -28.29 -25.01
N ALA A 223 -2.28 -29.39 -24.51
CA ALA A 223 -2.15 -30.61 -25.30
C ALA A 223 -3.51 -31.26 -25.62
N GLU A 224 -4.44 -31.28 -24.66
CA GLU A 224 -5.83 -31.70 -24.88
C GLU A 224 -6.50 -30.83 -25.94
N MET A 225 -6.33 -29.51 -25.87
CA MET A 225 -6.86 -28.57 -26.87
C MET A 225 -6.26 -28.80 -28.27
N ALA A 226 -4.94 -28.96 -28.37
CA ALA A 226 -4.28 -29.28 -29.64
C ALA A 226 -4.84 -30.58 -30.24
N GLN A 227 -5.01 -31.62 -29.43
CA GLN A 227 -5.62 -32.89 -29.89
C GLN A 227 -7.06 -32.71 -30.39
N LEU A 228 -7.88 -31.88 -29.72
CA LEU A 228 -9.24 -31.58 -30.17
C LEU A 228 -9.26 -30.96 -31.58
N PHE A 229 -8.30 -30.08 -31.91
CA PHE A 229 -8.20 -29.48 -33.24
C PHE A 229 -7.56 -30.40 -34.30
N SER A 230 -6.84 -31.44 -33.89
CA SER A 230 -6.32 -32.49 -34.77
C SER A 230 -7.39 -33.52 -35.17
N GLN A 231 -8.43 -33.69 -34.34
CA GLN A 231 -9.61 -34.49 -34.68
C GLN A 231 -10.56 -33.68 -35.58
N ASP A 232 -11.44 -34.34 -36.32
CA ASP A 232 -12.34 -33.67 -37.28
C ASP A 232 -13.44 -32.88 -36.53
N PHE A 233 -13.06 -31.74 -35.96
CA PHE A 233 -13.84 -31.01 -34.98
C PHE A 233 -14.58 -29.83 -35.63
N GLY A 234 -15.87 -30.01 -35.90
CA GLY A 234 -16.77 -28.96 -36.38
C GLY A 234 -16.45 -28.38 -37.78
N PRO A 235 -17.21 -27.35 -38.21
CA PRO A 235 -17.21 -26.81 -39.58
C PRO A 235 -16.03 -25.86 -39.90
N LEU A 236 -15.00 -25.80 -39.05
CA LEU A 236 -13.82 -24.95 -39.30
C LEU A 236 -13.04 -25.47 -40.52
N ASN A 237 -12.58 -24.55 -41.39
CA ASN A 237 -11.69 -24.90 -42.50
C ASN A 237 -10.38 -25.55 -42.00
N LYS A 238 -9.88 -26.55 -42.73
CA LYS A 238 -8.65 -27.29 -42.37
C LYS A 238 -7.46 -26.37 -42.08
N ASP A 239 -7.23 -25.34 -42.88
CA ASP A 239 -6.11 -24.39 -42.69
C ASP A 239 -6.18 -23.62 -41.36
N LYS A 240 -7.39 -23.30 -40.88
CA LYS A 240 -7.57 -22.63 -39.58
C LYS A 240 -7.32 -23.60 -38.42
N LYS A 241 -7.73 -24.87 -38.55
CA LYS A 241 -7.46 -25.92 -37.56
C LYS A 241 -5.97 -26.15 -37.37
N THR A 242 -5.21 -26.26 -38.48
CA THR A 242 -3.75 -26.47 -38.44
C THR A 242 -3.03 -25.30 -37.79
N LYS A 243 -3.39 -24.05 -38.12
CA LYS A 243 -2.79 -22.86 -37.50
C LYS A 243 -3.03 -22.79 -35.99
N LEU A 244 -4.23 -23.11 -35.52
CA LEU A 244 -4.55 -23.12 -34.10
C LEU A 244 -3.80 -24.23 -33.37
N HIS A 245 -3.74 -25.42 -33.96
CA HIS A 245 -2.94 -26.54 -33.43
C HIS A 245 -1.47 -26.15 -33.24
N ASP A 246 -0.84 -25.61 -34.29
CA ASP A 246 0.57 -25.22 -34.25
C ASP A 246 0.81 -24.08 -33.25
N TRP A 247 -0.14 -23.15 -33.13
CA TRP A 247 -0.09 -22.07 -32.14
C TRP A 247 -0.16 -22.60 -30.70
N PHE A 248 -1.06 -23.57 -30.40
CA PHE A 248 -1.12 -24.21 -29.09
C PHE A 248 0.18 -24.96 -28.75
N LEU A 249 0.78 -25.67 -29.72
CA LEU A 249 2.07 -26.34 -29.49
C LEU A 249 3.21 -25.35 -29.25
N LEU A 250 3.23 -24.23 -29.98
CA LEU A 250 4.20 -23.16 -29.75
C LEU A 250 4.03 -22.55 -28.35
N MET A 251 2.79 -22.30 -27.92
CA MET A 251 2.49 -21.81 -26.57
C MET A 251 2.99 -22.78 -25.51
N LYS A 252 2.70 -24.08 -25.65
CA LYS A 252 3.18 -25.12 -24.73
C LYS A 252 4.69 -25.07 -24.60
N LYS A 253 5.41 -25.10 -25.73
CA LYS A 253 6.87 -25.05 -25.74
C LYS A 253 7.39 -23.78 -25.06
N THR A 254 6.77 -22.64 -25.34
CA THR A 254 7.19 -21.37 -24.75
C THR A 254 6.99 -21.35 -23.24
N LEU A 255 5.88 -21.90 -22.72
CA LEU A 255 5.62 -22.02 -21.28
C LEU A 255 6.60 -22.97 -20.58
N GLU A 256 7.02 -24.05 -21.23
CA GLU A 256 8.03 -24.99 -20.71
C GLU A 256 9.43 -24.37 -20.65
N GLU A 257 9.73 -23.39 -21.50
CA GLU A 257 11.03 -22.71 -21.61
C GLU A 257 11.12 -21.43 -20.74
N LEU A 258 10.06 -21.03 -20.03
CA LEU A 258 10.07 -19.81 -19.20
C LEU A 258 11.02 -19.92 -18.00
N GLU A 259 11.91 -18.93 -17.86
CA GLU A 259 12.82 -18.83 -16.71
C GLU A 259 12.11 -18.30 -15.46
N LEU A 260 12.27 -18.94 -14.30
CA LEU A 260 11.53 -18.60 -13.06
C LEU A 260 11.61 -17.11 -12.61
N ASN A 261 12.68 -16.40 -12.97
CA ASN A 261 12.99 -15.06 -12.46
C ASN A 261 12.81 -13.92 -13.48
N ASP A 262 12.37 -14.20 -14.71
CA ASP A 262 12.16 -13.14 -15.69
C ASP A 262 10.85 -12.36 -15.41
N LYS A 263 10.98 -11.04 -15.25
CA LYS A 263 9.87 -10.11 -15.00
C LYS A 263 8.89 -10.08 -16.17
N LYS A 264 9.34 -10.41 -17.38
CA LYS A 264 8.52 -10.41 -18.60
C LYS A 264 7.55 -11.58 -18.65
N ASN A 265 7.74 -12.61 -17.83
CA ASN A 265 6.90 -13.79 -17.87
C ASN A 265 5.44 -13.51 -17.48
N ALA A 266 5.20 -12.63 -16.51
CA ALA A 266 3.85 -12.24 -16.14
C ALA A 266 3.12 -11.53 -17.29
N GLU A 267 3.82 -10.60 -17.96
CA GLU A 267 3.28 -9.86 -19.12
C GLU A 267 3.03 -10.81 -20.30
N PHE A 268 3.97 -11.71 -20.59
CA PHE A 268 3.82 -12.70 -21.65
C PHE A 268 2.61 -13.62 -21.43
N VAL A 269 2.49 -14.19 -20.23
CA VAL A 269 1.37 -15.08 -19.88
C VAL A 269 0.03 -14.35 -19.95
N SER A 270 -0.03 -13.09 -19.52
CA SER A 270 -1.24 -12.26 -19.63
C SER A 270 -1.64 -12.00 -21.08
N GLN A 271 -0.68 -11.67 -21.96
CA GLN A 271 -0.94 -11.41 -23.38
C GLN A 271 -1.49 -12.65 -24.10
N VAL A 272 -1.03 -13.84 -23.71
CA VAL A 272 -1.52 -15.11 -24.27
C VAL A 272 -2.99 -15.37 -23.89
N GLY A 273 -3.41 -14.97 -22.69
CA GLY A 273 -4.82 -15.08 -22.25
C GLY A 273 -5.77 -14.23 -23.09
N GLU A 274 -5.37 -13.01 -23.45
CA GLU A 274 -6.21 -12.06 -24.21
C GLU A 274 -6.45 -12.45 -25.68
N MET A 275 -5.65 -13.34 -26.26
CA MET A 275 -5.74 -13.70 -27.70
C MET A 275 -6.77 -14.80 -28.02
N LEU A 276 -7.54 -15.28 -27.05
CA LEU A 276 -8.38 -16.49 -27.15
C LEU A 276 -9.88 -16.21 -27.40
N ASP A 277 -10.24 -15.59 -28.53
CA ASP A 277 -11.65 -15.40 -28.93
C ASP A 277 -12.16 -16.51 -29.87
N LEU A 278 -12.46 -17.70 -29.30
CA LEU A 278 -12.90 -18.90 -30.04
C LEU A 278 -14.20 -19.50 -29.46
N GLY A 279 -15.17 -18.64 -29.10
CA GLY A 279 -16.41 -19.00 -28.39
C GLY A 279 -17.48 -19.80 -29.15
N GLY A 280 -17.17 -20.40 -30.31
CA GLY A 280 -18.19 -21.03 -31.18
C GLY A 280 -18.70 -22.41 -30.75
N ASN A 281 -18.03 -23.11 -29.82
CA ASN A 281 -18.39 -24.47 -29.39
C ASN A 281 -18.23 -24.61 -27.86
N LEU A 282 -19.27 -25.11 -27.17
CA LEU A 282 -19.33 -25.19 -25.70
C LEU A 282 -18.16 -25.97 -25.08
N SER A 283 -17.72 -27.05 -25.74
CA SER A 283 -16.58 -27.86 -25.28
C SER A 283 -15.24 -27.09 -25.36
N VAL A 284 -15.05 -26.34 -26.44
CA VAL A 284 -13.88 -25.48 -26.65
C VAL A 284 -13.90 -24.31 -25.67
N ALA A 285 -15.08 -23.70 -25.46
CA ALA A 285 -15.26 -22.62 -24.50
C ALA A 285 -14.89 -23.02 -23.07
N GLN A 286 -15.23 -24.25 -22.63
CA GLN A 286 -14.85 -24.75 -21.31
C GLN A 286 -13.33 -24.94 -21.15
N HIS A 287 -12.65 -25.47 -22.17
CA HIS A 287 -11.18 -25.63 -22.14
C HIS A 287 -10.47 -24.28 -22.21
N LEU A 288 -11.00 -23.33 -22.98
CA LEU A 288 -10.49 -21.96 -23.05
C LEU A 288 -10.63 -21.24 -21.72
N GLN A 289 -11.79 -21.32 -21.07
CA GLN A 289 -11.99 -20.71 -19.75
C GLN A 289 -11.06 -21.31 -18.69
N LYS A 290 -10.84 -22.63 -18.75
CA LYS A 290 -9.88 -23.31 -17.88
C LYS A 290 -8.45 -22.85 -18.16
N LEU A 291 -8.06 -22.74 -19.42
CA LEU A 291 -6.75 -22.27 -19.84
C LEU A 291 -6.51 -20.83 -19.40
N GLU A 292 -7.46 -19.93 -19.63
CA GLU A 292 -7.43 -18.54 -19.18
C GLU A 292 -7.22 -18.44 -17.66
N SER A 293 -8.02 -19.16 -16.87
CA SER A 293 -7.88 -19.20 -15.42
C SER A 293 -6.51 -19.73 -14.95
N GLN A 294 -5.95 -20.72 -15.66
CA GLN A 294 -4.62 -21.26 -15.38
C GLN A 294 -3.52 -20.25 -15.72
N LEU A 295 -3.63 -19.56 -16.86
CA LEU A 295 -2.70 -18.52 -17.29
C LEU A 295 -2.75 -17.31 -16.33
N ASP A 296 -3.92 -16.87 -15.92
CA ASP A 296 -4.08 -15.81 -14.90
C ASP A 296 -3.37 -16.18 -13.60
N THR A 297 -3.55 -17.42 -13.16
CA THR A 297 -2.90 -17.94 -11.96
C THR A 297 -1.38 -18.00 -12.10
N LEU A 298 -0.90 -18.42 -13.26
CA LEU A 298 0.52 -18.48 -13.57
C LEU A 298 1.13 -17.07 -13.61
N SER A 299 0.45 -16.11 -14.25
CA SER A 299 0.87 -14.70 -14.30
C SER A 299 0.94 -14.07 -12.90
N ALA A 300 -0.08 -14.33 -12.07
CA ALA A 300 -0.10 -13.88 -10.69
C ALA A 300 1.07 -14.46 -9.89
N LEU A 301 1.36 -15.77 -10.01
CA LEU A 301 2.49 -16.41 -9.34
C LEU A 301 3.85 -15.84 -9.77
N TYR A 302 4.04 -15.56 -11.06
CA TYR A 302 5.28 -14.92 -11.55
C TYR A 302 5.46 -13.52 -10.97
N SER A 303 4.37 -12.79 -10.77
CA SER A 303 4.35 -11.42 -10.24
C SER A 303 4.71 -11.31 -8.75
N VAL A 304 4.55 -12.40 -7.99
CA VAL A 304 4.86 -12.47 -6.55
C VAL A 304 6.35 -12.26 -6.28
N ARG A 305 6.68 -11.27 -5.46
CA ARG A 305 8.04 -10.76 -5.21
C ARG A 305 8.20 -10.27 -3.77
N GLU A 306 9.40 -10.39 -3.21
CA GLU A 306 9.69 -9.93 -1.84
C GLU A 306 9.58 -8.40 -1.72
N GLU A 307 9.98 -7.65 -2.75
CA GLU A 307 9.91 -6.19 -2.73
C GLU A 307 8.46 -5.68 -2.67
N GLU A 308 7.55 -6.43 -3.28
CA GLU A 308 6.12 -6.16 -3.24
C GLU A 308 5.56 -6.41 -1.84
N GLU A 309 5.96 -7.50 -1.16
CA GLU A 309 5.60 -7.72 0.25
C GLU A 309 6.05 -6.53 1.13
N GLN A 310 7.31 -6.10 1.00
CA GLN A 310 7.86 -4.96 1.74
C GLN A 310 7.10 -3.65 1.44
N ARG A 311 6.64 -3.47 0.21
CA ARG A 311 5.80 -2.32 -0.17
C ARG A 311 4.45 -2.36 0.55
N VAL A 312 3.82 -3.53 0.63
CA VAL A 312 2.55 -3.71 1.35
C VAL A 312 2.72 -3.50 2.86
N GLN A 313 3.84 -3.97 3.43
CA GLN A 313 4.15 -3.75 4.85
C GLN A 313 4.21 -2.25 5.18
N ARG A 314 4.79 -1.44 4.28
CA ARG A 314 4.82 0.03 4.42
C ARG A 314 3.41 0.65 4.40
N TYR A 315 2.50 0.14 3.58
CA TYR A 315 1.11 0.60 3.59
C TYR A 315 0.38 0.21 4.88
N ALA A 316 0.71 -0.97 5.44
CA ALA A 316 0.09 -1.50 6.65
C ALA A 316 0.70 -0.97 7.96
N ASP A 317 1.75 -0.14 7.91
CA ASP A 317 2.46 0.39 9.09
C ASP A 317 1.52 1.09 10.08
N PRO A 318 1.31 0.51 11.28
CA PRO A 318 0.45 1.13 12.27
C PRO A 318 1.22 2.05 13.22
N SER A 319 2.46 2.49 12.95
CA SER A 319 3.26 3.23 13.95
C SER A 319 2.60 4.54 14.46
N TYR A 320 1.53 5.00 13.82
CA TYR A 320 0.71 6.14 14.27
C TYR A 320 -0.21 5.81 15.47
N ILE A 321 -0.47 4.52 15.76
CA ILE A 321 -1.39 4.11 16.83
C ILE A 321 -0.73 4.03 18.20
N TRP A 322 0.60 3.96 18.29
CA TRP A 322 1.31 3.82 19.56
C TRP A 322 0.85 4.83 20.64
N PRO A 323 0.60 6.12 20.33
CA PRO A 323 0.19 7.10 21.34
C PRO A 323 -1.25 6.95 21.82
N ILE A 324 -2.10 6.28 21.04
CA ILE A 324 -3.52 6.06 21.39
C ILE A 324 -3.77 4.65 21.91
N LEU A 325 -2.73 3.80 21.93
CA LEU A 325 -2.86 2.40 22.35
C LEU A 325 -3.30 2.30 23.82
N ASP A 326 -2.84 3.21 24.67
CA ASP A 326 -3.26 3.28 26.07
C ASP A 326 -4.75 3.59 26.20
N ASP A 327 -5.27 4.54 25.41
CA ASP A 327 -6.70 4.87 25.36
C ASP A 327 -7.53 3.69 24.82
N TRP A 328 -6.97 2.90 23.89
CA TRP A 328 -7.61 1.73 23.32
C TRP A 328 -7.51 0.48 24.18
N THR A 329 -6.55 0.39 25.10
CA THR A 329 -6.30 -0.80 25.92
C THR A 329 -7.55 -1.26 26.69
N PRO A 330 -8.30 -0.39 27.39
CA PRO A 330 -9.55 -0.80 28.04
C PRO A 330 -10.61 -1.30 27.05
N ARG A 331 -10.69 -0.71 25.85
CA ARG A 331 -11.63 -1.11 24.79
C ARG A 331 -11.26 -2.49 24.22
N ILE A 332 -9.96 -2.74 24.05
CA ILE A 332 -9.42 -4.03 23.62
C ILE A 332 -9.72 -5.10 24.68
N GLN A 333 -9.38 -4.84 25.95
CA GLN A 333 -9.62 -5.78 27.06
C GLN A 333 -11.09 -6.15 27.18
N ARG A 334 -11.99 -5.15 27.15
CA ARG A 334 -13.45 -5.39 27.18
C ARG A 334 -13.88 -6.30 26.04
N ARG A 335 -13.44 -6.03 24.82
CA ARG A 335 -13.80 -6.83 23.65
C ARG A 335 -13.30 -8.26 23.73
N ILE A 336 -12.11 -8.48 24.30
CA ILE A 336 -11.56 -9.82 24.55
C ILE A 336 -12.46 -10.60 25.51
N LEU A 337 -12.85 -9.96 26.62
CA LEU A 337 -13.72 -10.56 27.63
C LEU A 337 -15.12 -10.89 27.08
N GLU A 338 -15.66 -10.03 26.21
CA GLU A 338 -17.01 -10.18 25.66
C GLU A 338 -17.10 -11.18 24.50
N SER A 339 -16.08 -11.25 23.63
CA SER A 339 -16.15 -12.01 22.38
C SER A 339 -15.42 -13.34 22.39
N SER A 340 -14.53 -13.60 23.36
CA SER A 340 -13.59 -14.73 23.38
C SER A 340 -12.81 -14.89 22.04
N ASN A 341 -12.73 -13.84 21.24
CA ASN A 341 -12.18 -13.89 19.88
C ASN A 341 -10.66 -13.71 19.91
N VAL A 342 -9.96 -14.83 20.06
CA VAL A 342 -8.48 -14.88 20.05
C VAL A 342 -7.89 -14.37 18.73
N HIS A 343 -8.61 -14.50 17.61
CA HIS A 343 -8.13 -14.03 16.31
C HIS A 343 -7.96 -12.52 16.26
N ALA A 344 -8.83 -11.75 16.93
CA ALA A 344 -8.72 -10.30 16.99
C ALA A 344 -7.44 -9.85 17.73
N ILE A 345 -7.04 -10.57 18.79
CA ILE A 345 -5.79 -10.32 19.51
C ILE A 345 -4.59 -10.65 18.63
N ARG A 346 -4.63 -11.81 17.97
CA ARG A 346 -3.55 -12.25 17.09
C ARG A 346 -3.34 -11.24 15.96
N ALA A 347 -4.43 -10.77 15.35
CA ALA A 347 -4.41 -9.73 14.32
C ALA A 347 -3.82 -8.40 14.84
N LEU A 348 -4.21 -7.97 16.04
CA LEU A 348 -3.66 -6.76 16.67
C LEU A 348 -2.15 -6.87 16.88
N VAL A 349 -1.69 -7.96 17.48
CA VAL A 349 -0.26 -8.22 17.73
C VAL A 349 0.50 -8.32 16.42
N PHE A 350 -0.07 -9.01 15.43
CA PHE A 350 0.49 -9.07 14.08
C PHE A 350 0.68 -7.67 13.50
N LYS A 351 -0.36 -6.83 13.53
CA LYS A 351 -0.29 -5.47 12.99
C LYS A 351 0.78 -4.65 13.71
N LEU A 352 0.80 -4.64 15.05
CA LEU A 352 1.85 -3.97 15.83
C LEU A 352 3.25 -4.49 15.49
N SER A 353 3.40 -5.79 15.24
CA SER A 353 4.69 -6.37 14.85
C SER A 353 5.23 -5.82 13.53
N ILE A 354 4.37 -5.41 12.59
CA ILE A 354 4.78 -4.75 11.33
C ILE A 354 5.56 -3.46 11.64
N SER A 355 5.05 -2.62 12.56
CA SER A 355 5.75 -1.38 12.93
C SER A 355 7.13 -1.61 13.52
N ILE A 356 7.27 -2.65 14.35
CA ILE A 356 8.54 -3.02 14.98
C ILE A 356 9.49 -3.58 13.92
N ALA A 357 9.00 -4.47 13.06
CA ALA A 357 9.80 -5.08 11.99
C ALA A 357 10.39 -4.02 11.05
N MET A 358 9.58 -3.04 10.64
CA MET A 358 10.02 -1.93 9.80
C MET A 358 11.09 -1.08 10.47
N LEU A 359 10.95 -0.79 11.76
CA LEU A 359 11.99 -0.08 12.51
C LEU A 359 13.30 -0.89 12.55
N CYS A 360 13.22 -2.18 12.88
CA CYS A 360 14.39 -3.05 12.93
C CYS A 360 15.07 -3.19 11.56
N GLU A 361 14.30 -3.14 10.46
CA GLU A 361 14.86 -3.12 9.12
C GLU A 361 15.61 -1.82 8.82
N GLN A 362 15.03 -0.67 9.20
CA GLN A 362 15.68 0.64 9.06
C GLN A 362 17.02 0.68 9.81
N LEU A 363 17.03 0.24 11.07
CA LEU A 363 18.24 0.21 11.90
C LEU A 363 19.31 -0.73 11.31
N ARG A 364 18.94 -1.93 10.85
CA ARG A 364 19.88 -2.88 10.24
C ARG A 364 20.47 -2.40 8.92
N ASN A 365 19.68 -1.67 8.13
CA ASN A 365 20.16 -1.07 6.89
C ASN A 365 21.13 0.10 7.13
N GLU A 366 21.07 0.75 8.29
CA GLU A 366 22.06 1.75 8.71
C GLU A 366 23.37 1.09 9.14
N GLU A 367 23.33 -0.01 9.90
CA GLU A 367 24.52 -0.76 10.32
C GLU A 367 25.31 -1.36 9.15
N ARG A 368 24.64 -1.71 8.04
CA ARG A 368 25.32 -2.22 6.83
C ARG A 368 26.02 -1.14 6.00
N LYS A 369 25.76 0.14 6.29
CA LYS A 369 26.32 1.29 5.55
C LYS A 369 27.46 2.00 6.30
N THR A 370 27.66 1.69 7.58
CA THR A 370 28.86 2.01 8.36
C THR A 370 29.86 0.87 8.29
#